data_AF-A0A925AXY6-F1
#
_entry.id   AF-A0A925AXY6-F1
#
_cell.length_a   1.000
_cell.length_b   1.000
_cell.length_c   1.000
_cell.angle_alpha   90.00
_cell.angle_beta   90.00
_cell.angle_gamma   90.00
#
_symmetry.space_group_name_H-M   'P 1'
#
loop_
_entity.id
_entity.type
_entity.pdbx_description
1 polymer ?
#
loop_
_entity_poly.entity_id
_entity_poly.type
_entity_poly.pdbx_seq_one_letter_code
_entity_poly.pdbx_strand_id
1 'polypeptide(L)'
;RGRFRRSLARVRDWCRRHRHDAIADQHAHLCALVRGHGAYFGITGNSRLVQRFTYLVQCAWRYYLDRRSQRSRMKWHRFNCLLKRYSLPAVRIRPLQLT
;
A
#
# COMPACT_ATOMS: atom_id res chain seq x y z
N ARG A 1 18.00 -8.74 -2.84
CA ARG A 1 17.74 -7.27 -2.95
C ARG A 1 16.82 -6.85 -4.12
N GLY A 2 16.76 -7.56 -5.26
CA GLY A 2 15.97 -7.13 -6.43
C GLY A 2 14.43 -7.29 -6.34
N ARG A 3 13.91 -8.27 -5.58
CA ARG A 3 12.46 -8.56 -5.53
C ARG A 3 11.63 -7.45 -4.88
N PHE A 4 12.08 -6.92 -3.74
CA PHE A 4 11.42 -5.78 -3.06
C PHE A 4 11.32 -4.53 -3.95
N ARG A 5 12.41 -4.17 -4.62
CA ARG A 5 12.45 -3.05 -5.57
C ARG A 5 11.49 -3.27 -6.74
N ARG A 6 11.45 -4.48 -7.32
CA ARG A 6 10.51 -4.83 -8.38
C ARG A 6 9.05 -4.72 -7.93
N SER A 7 8.72 -5.21 -6.73
CA SER A 7 7.36 -5.06 -6.18
C SER A 7 6.98 -3.59 -6.01
N LEU A 8 7.88 -2.75 -5.49
CA LEU A 8 7.60 -1.32 -5.35
C LEU A 8 7.48 -0.60 -6.70
N ALA A 9 8.29 -0.98 -7.69
CA ALA A 9 8.18 -0.44 -9.04
C ALA A 9 6.81 -0.75 -9.66
N ARG A 10 6.31 -1.97 -9.48
CA ARG A 10 4.96 -2.37 -9.91
C ARG A 10 3.86 -1.57 -9.21
N VAL A 11 3.98 -1.34 -7.90
CA VAL A 11 3.03 -0.50 -7.16
C VAL A 11 3.00 0.92 -7.74
N ARG A 12 4.18 1.52 -7.96
CA ARG A 12 4.27 2.87 -8.53
C ARG A 12 3.66 2.95 -9.92
N ASP A 13 3.98 1.99 -10.78
CA ASP A 13 3.41 1.93 -12.13
C ASP A 13 1.88 1.74 -12.11
N TRP A 14 1.39 0.86 -11.24
CA TRP A 14 -0.04 0.64 -11.09
C TRP A 14 -0.75 1.91 -10.61
N CYS A 15 -0.26 2.55 -9.53
CA CYS A 15 -0.82 3.81 -9.04
C CYS A 15 -0.78 4.92 -10.09
N ARG A 16 0.25 4.95 -10.95
CA ARG A 16 0.34 5.93 -12.06
C ARG A 16 -0.77 5.73 -13.07
N ARG A 17 -1.04 4.49 -13.47
CA ARG A 17 -2.04 4.12 -14.48
C ARG A 17 -3.47 4.30 -13.96
N HIS A 18 -3.71 3.93 -12.70
CA HIS A 18 -5.05 3.89 -12.09
C HIS A 18 -5.33 5.13 -11.21
N ARG A 19 -4.56 6.21 -11.37
CA ARG A 19 -4.67 7.41 -10.52
C ARG A 19 -6.05 8.09 -10.61
N HIS A 20 -6.75 7.90 -11.71
CA HIS A 20 -8.06 8.50 -11.97
C HIS A 20 -9.25 7.63 -11.54
N ASP A 21 -9.02 6.38 -11.17
CA ASP A 21 -10.05 5.43 -10.76
C ASP A 21 -10.72 5.85 -9.44
N ALA A 22 -11.83 5.19 -9.08
CA ALA A 22 -12.45 5.45 -7.78
C ALA A 22 -11.49 5.09 -6.64
N ILE A 23 -11.55 5.85 -5.54
CA ILE A 23 -10.68 5.61 -4.38
C ILE A 23 -10.90 4.21 -3.79
N ALA A 24 -12.13 3.70 -3.84
CA ALA A 24 -12.47 2.35 -3.37
C ALA A 24 -11.75 1.26 -4.20
N ASP A 25 -11.71 1.40 -5.52
CA ASP A 25 -11.03 0.44 -6.41
C ASP A 25 -9.51 0.47 -6.19
N GLN A 26 -8.95 1.67 -6.05
CA GLN A 26 -7.54 1.85 -5.69
C GLN A 26 -7.23 1.18 -4.35
N HIS A 27 -8.07 1.41 -3.34
CA HIS A 27 -7.89 0.81 -2.02
C HIS A 27 -7.97 -0.71 -2.06
N ALA A 28 -8.97 -1.29 -2.74
CA ALA A 28 -9.14 -2.73 -2.86
C ALA A 28 -7.92 -3.41 -3.50
N HIS A 29 -7.42 -2.86 -4.60
CA HIS A 29 -6.23 -3.38 -5.27
C HIS A 29 -4.99 -3.31 -4.39
N LEU A 30 -4.75 -2.15 -3.75
CA LEU A 30 -3.60 -1.97 -2.87
C LEU A 30 -3.67 -2.88 -1.63
N CYS A 31 -4.87 -3.13 -1.10
CA CYS A 31 -5.08 -4.11 -0.02
C CYS A 31 -4.68 -5.52 -0.45
N ALA A 32 -5.13 -5.98 -1.62
CA ALA A 32 -4.77 -7.29 -2.15
C ALA A 32 -3.25 -7.42 -2.34
N LEU A 33 -2.61 -6.38 -2.87
CA LEU A 33 -1.17 -6.34 -3.09
C LEU A 33 -0.38 -6.42 -1.77
N VAL A 34 -0.77 -5.63 -0.77
CA VAL A 34 -0.14 -5.66 0.56
C VAL A 34 -0.34 -7.02 1.24
N ARG A 35 -1.54 -7.63 1.15
CA ARG A 35 -1.78 -8.98 1.68
C ARG A 35 -0.93 -10.04 0.99
N GLY A 36 -0.82 -10.00 -0.34
CA GLY A 36 0.02 -10.93 -1.10
C GLY A 36 1.51 -10.79 -0.75
N HIS A 37 2.00 -9.56 -0.59
CA HIS A 37 3.37 -9.32 -0.12
C HIS A 37 3.55 -9.82 1.32
N GLY A 38 2.61 -9.51 2.21
CA GLY A 38 2.63 -9.93 3.60
C GLY A 38 2.57 -11.44 3.79
N ALA A 39 1.80 -12.18 2.99
CA ALA A 39 1.77 -13.63 3.03
C ALA A 39 3.14 -14.24 2.69
N TYR A 40 3.82 -13.69 1.67
CA TYR A 40 5.13 -14.17 1.26
C TYR A 40 6.22 -13.95 2.32
N PHE A 41 6.24 -12.78 2.95
CA PHE A 41 7.28 -12.40 3.93
C PHE A 41 6.87 -12.67 5.39
N GLY A 42 5.59 -12.89 5.66
CA GLY A 42 5.03 -13.24 6.97
C GLY A 42 5.38 -14.67 7.38
N ILE A 43 5.50 -15.58 6.41
CA ILE A 43 6.09 -16.92 6.61
C ILE A 43 7.52 -16.80 7.16
N THR A 44 8.25 -15.73 6.79
CA THR A 44 9.63 -15.49 7.23
C THR A 44 9.72 -14.73 8.58
N GLY A 45 8.60 -14.44 9.25
CA GLY A 45 8.59 -13.66 10.51
C GLY A 45 9.02 -12.20 10.37
N ASN A 46 9.16 -11.66 9.14
CA ASN A 46 9.77 -10.36 8.90
C ASN A 46 8.76 -9.21 8.89
N SER A 47 8.10 -9.01 10.03
CA SER A 47 7.06 -7.99 10.21
C SER A 47 7.55 -6.57 9.92
N ARG A 48 8.82 -6.26 10.21
CA ARG A 48 9.45 -4.96 9.92
C ARG A 48 9.51 -4.69 8.42
N LEU A 49 9.87 -5.70 7.62
CA LEU A 49 9.94 -5.54 6.16
C LEU A 49 8.56 -5.35 5.54
N VAL A 50 7.55 -6.06 6.03
CA VAL A 50 6.18 -5.88 5.53
C VAL A 50 5.60 -4.53 5.95
N GLN A 51 5.85 -4.06 7.18
CA GLN A 51 5.47 -2.69 7.60
C GLN A 51 6.12 -1.63 6.72
N ARG A 52 7.43 -1.77 6.44
CA ARG A 52 8.14 -0.89 5.52
C ARG A 52 7.54 -0.92 4.12
N PHE A 53 7.13 -2.08 3.64
CA PHE A 53 6.47 -2.20 2.34
C PHE A 53 5.12 -1.46 2.32
N THR A 54 4.25 -1.70 3.31
CA THR A 54 2.95 -1.02 3.43
C THR A 54 3.11 0.50 3.46
N TYR A 55 4.08 1.01 4.23
CA TYR A 55 4.38 2.45 4.25
C TYR A 55 4.78 2.98 2.86
N LEU A 56 5.64 2.27 2.13
CA LEU A 56 6.05 2.68 0.79
C LEU A 56 4.89 2.63 -0.22
N VAL A 57 3.95 1.69 -0.06
CA VAL A 57 2.70 1.66 -0.83
C VAL A 57 1.86 2.90 -0.57
N GLN A 58 1.68 3.29 0.71
CA GLN A 58 0.96 4.51 1.08
C GLN A 58 1.61 5.77 0.48
N CYS A 59 2.94 5.87 0.55
CA CYS A 59 3.69 6.97 -0.06
C CYS A 59 3.45 7.05 -1.58
N ALA A 60 3.49 5.92 -2.29
CA ALA A 60 3.24 5.87 -3.72
C ALA A 60 1.80 6.27 -4.05
N TRP A 61 0.83 5.77 -3.29
CA TRP A 61 -0.58 6.10 -3.47
C TRP A 61 -0.85 7.60 -3.30
N ARG A 62 -0.37 8.19 -2.20
CA ARG A 62 -0.47 9.64 -1.97
C ARG A 62 0.15 10.45 -3.09
N TYR A 63 1.35 10.05 -3.54
CA TYR A 63 2.09 10.74 -4.60
C TYR A 63 1.31 10.80 -5.92
N TYR A 64 0.59 9.73 -6.29
CA TYR A 64 -0.20 9.72 -7.52
C TYR A 64 -1.59 10.32 -7.35
N LEU A 65 -2.18 10.26 -6.15
CA LEU A 65 -3.40 11.02 -5.84
C LEU A 65 -3.16 12.54 -5.92
N ASP A 66 -1.99 13.01 -5.50
CA ASP A 66 -1.59 14.43 -5.65
C ASP A 66 -1.55 14.86 -7.13
N ARG A 67 -1.29 13.91 -8.04
CA ARG A 67 -1.25 14.13 -9.50
C ARG A 67 -2.58 13.87 -10.20
N ARG A 68 -3.61 13.46 -9.47
CA ARG A 68 -4.95 13.20 -10.03
C ARG A 68 -5.64 14.50 -10.47
N SER A 69 -5.37 15.61 -9.80
CA SER A 69 -5.99 16.91 -10.08
C SER A 69 -4.95 18.02 -10.07
N GLN A 70 -4.97 18.87 -11.10
CA GLN A 70 -4.18 20.11 -11.17
C GLN A 70 -4.57 21.12 -10.07
N ARG A 71 -5.80 21.04 -9.55
CA ARG A 71 -6.36 22.03 -8.59
C ARG A 71 -6.31 21.58 -7.13
N SER A 72 -6.17 20.29 -6.85
CA SER A 72 -6.19 19.76 -5.47
C SER A 72 -4.88 19.09 -5.10
N ARG A 73 -4.15 19.68 -4.14
CA ARG A 73 -2.96 19.07 -3.54
C ARG A 73 -3.34 18.03 -2.47
N MET A 74 -2.86 16.80 -2.62
CA MET A 74 -2.99 15.71 -1.64
C MET A 74 -1.88 15.81 -0.58
N LYS A 75 -2.07 16.75 0.35
CA LYS A 75 -1.23 16.89 1.54
C LYS A 75 -1.38 15.67 2.46
N TRP A 76 -0.34 15.38 3.26
CA TRP A 76 -0.34 14.26 4.20
C TRP A 76 -1.55 14.26 5.15
N HIS A 77 -1.98 15.42 5.67
CA HIS A 77 -3.15 15.47 6.55
C HIS A 77 -4.44 14.99 5.87
N ARG A 78 -4.69 15.38 4.61
CA ARG A 78 -5.87 14.91 3.84
C ARG A 78 -5.77 13.42 3.56
N PHE A 79 -4.58 12.96 3.20
CA PHE A 79 -4.33 11.55 2.97
C PHE A 79 -4.51 10.73 4.25
N ASN A 80 -4.09 11.23 5.41
CA ASN A 80 -4.32 10.57 6.69
C ASN A 80 -5.81 10.49 7.02
N CYS A 81 -6.60 11.53 6.71
CA CYS A 81 -8.07 11.45 6.80
C CYS A 81 -8.64 10.38 5.85
N LEU A 82 -8.11 10.27 4.63
CA LEU A 82 -8.50 9.22 3.70
C LEU A 82 -8.21 7.83 4.28
N LEU A 83 -7.03 7.63 4.87
CA LEU A 83 -6.62 6.37 5.50
C LEU A 83 -7.48 5.98 6.71
N LYS A 84 -8.16 6.93 7.37
CA LYS A 84 -9.14 6.58 8.43
C LYS A 84 -10.30 5.77 7.87
N ARG A 85 -10.72 6.04 6.62
CA ARG A 85 -11.80 5.32 5.92
C ARG A 85 -11.28 4.16 5.09
N TYR A 86 -10.12 4.34 4.45
CA TYR A 86 -9.51 3.40 3.52
C TYR A 86 -8.15 2.95 4.05
N SER A 87 -8.15 2.29 5.22
CA SER A 87 -6.92 1.80 5.84
C SER A 87 -6.37 0.61 5.06
N LEU A 88 -5.08 0.64 4.73
CA LEU A 88 -4.41 -0.55 4.19
C LEU A 88 -4.21 -1.57 5.31
N PRO A 89 -4.26 -2.89 5.01
CA PRO A 89 -4.14 -3.92 6.01
C PRO A 89 -2.83 -3.75 6.79
N ALA A 90 -2.97 -3.60 8.11
CA ALA A 90 -1.86 -3.73 9.03
C ALA A 90 -1.34 -5.17 8.93
N VAL A 91 -0.02 -5.32 9.00
CA VAL A 91 0.63 -6.63 9.06
C VAL A 91 0.30 -7.24 10.41
N ARG A 92 -0.84 -7.91 10.51
CA ARG A 92 -1.09 -8.85 11.60
C ARG A 92 -0.20 -10.04 11.33
N ILE A 93 0.93 -10.11 12.04
CA ILE A 93 1.63 -11.39 12.21
C ILE A 93 0.57 -12.31 12.80
N ARG A 94 0.09 -13.29 12.04
CA ARG A 94 -0.73 -14.34 12.60
C ARG A 94 0.22 -15.11 13.52
N PRO A 95 0.08 -15.11 14.86
CA PRO A 95 0.80 -16.10 15.64
C PRO A 95 0.36 -17.45 15.06
N LEU A 96 1.33 -18.28 14.67
CA LEU A 96 1.04 -19.68 14.40
C LEU A 96 0.34 -20.19 15.67
N GLN A 97 -0.96 -20.45 15.59
CA GLN A 97 -1.58 -21.30 16.59
C GLN A 97 -0.98 -22.68 16.33
N LEU A 98 -0.01 -23.04 17.16
CA LEU A 98 0.33 -24.43 17.39
C LEU A 98 -0.90 -25.03 18.07
N THR A 99 -1.79 -25.60 17.27
CA THR A 99 -2.77 -26.60 17.72
C THR A 99 -2.25 -27.96 17.32
#